data_AF-A0A1V6IPQ2-F1
#
_entry.id   AF-A0A1V6IPQ2-F1
#
_cell.length_a   1.000
_cell.length_b   1.000
_cell.length_c   1.000
_cell.angle_alpha   90.00
_cell.angle_beta   90.00
_cell.angle_gamma   90.00
#
_symmetry.space_group_name_H-M   'P 1'
#
loop_
_entity.id
_entity.type
_entity.pdbx_description
1 polymer ?
#
loop_
_entity_poly.entity_id
_entity_poly.type
_entity_poly.pdbx_seq_one_letter_code
_entity_poly.pdbx_strand_id
1 'polypeptide(L)'
;MENSRIISLIGGIVLIVSAFLPFYYFIDGIYSLFQITLAVLTNFTNNSVMQTFLLQVNPSYGMAAMILALIVAGFMLLSIGGLIAIFRKAGGSIAGPAGMIVLTLAGFLYFKNLSIGLLSIGFYTGWLGAIMCIIGGVISPNKDKTKINVSVSQQQNVTTGSSPYTVTSPENIQQNKDAKFCNKCGHQNKSDTFFCANCGNKLQL
;
A
#
# COMPACT_ATOMS: atom_id res chain seq x y z
N MET A 1 3.16 -10.52 20.19
CA MET A 1 2.93 -10.07 18.80
C MET A 1 1.53 -10.45 18.42
N GLU A 2 0.79 -9.56 17.76
CA GLU A 2 -0.55 -9.83 17.26
C GLU A 2 -0.48 -10.90 16.15
N ASN A 3 -1.39 -11.88 16.15
CA ASN A 3 -1.33 -13.05 15.25
C ASN A 3 -1.22 -12.64 13.77
N SER A 4 -1.86 -11.53 13.37
CA SER A 4 -1.78 -10.96 12.02
C SER A 4 -0.38 -10.51 11.60
N ARG A 5 0.41 -9.95 12.54
CA ARG A 5 1.78 -9.52 12.28
C ARG A 5 2.72 -10.71 12.10
N ILE A 6 2.51 -11.76 12.89
CA ILE A 6 3.28 -13.01 12.77
C ILE A 6 3.05 -13.63 11.38
N ILE A 7 1.80 -13.67 10.92
CA ILE A 7 1.44 -14.19 9.59
C ILE A 7 2.11 -13.37 8.48
N SER A 8 2.08 -12.04 8.57
CA SER A 8 2.76 -11.16 7.59
C SER A 8 4.28 -11.34 7.60
N LEU A 9 4.89 -11.50 8.77
CA LEU A 9 6.34 -11.71 8.91
C LEU A 9 6.76 -13.05 8.30
N ILE A 10 6.02 -14.12 8.59
CA ILE A 10 6.25 -15.44 7.99
C ILE A 10 6.08 -15.36 6.47
N GLY A 11 5.01 -14.72 5.99
CA GLY A 11 4.80 -14.49 4.56
C GLY A 11 5.97 -13.75 3.90
N GLY A 12 6.48 -12.70 4.53
CA GLY A 12 7.65 -11.95 4.06
C GLY A 12 8.92 -12.80 3.98
N ILE A 13 9.20 -13.61 5.00
CA ILE A 13 10.35 -14.54 5.01
C ILE A 13 10.19 -15.57 3.89
N VAL A 14 9.01 -16.17 3.74
CA VAL A 14 8.73 -17.16 2.69
C VAL A 14 8.91 -16.54 1.30
N LEU A 15 8.51 -15.28 1.08
CA LEU A 15 8.74 -14.57 -0.18
C LEU A 15 10.23 -14.36 -0.47
N ILE A 16 11.02 -13.94 0.52
CA ILE A 16 12.47 -13.77 0.34
C ILE A 16 13.10 -15.12 0.03
N VAL A 17 12.79 -16.16 0.81
CA VAL A 17 13.31 -17.50 0.60
C VAL A 17 12.95 -17.99 -0.81
N SER A 18 11.69 -17.84 -1.22
CA SER A 18 11.21 -18.17 -2.57
C SER A 18 12.06 -17.50 -3.66
N ALA A 19 12.46 -16.24 -3.50
CA ALA A 19 13.30 -15.55 -4.49
C ALA A 19 14.70 -16.18 -4.69
N PHE A 20 15.20 -16.96 -3.72
CA PHE A 20 16.44 -17.72 -3.84
C PHE A 20 16.22 -19.19 -4.22
N LEU A 21 14.98 -19.68 -4.17
CA LEU A 21 14.66 -21.02 -4.61
C LEU A 21 14.74 -21.14 -6.14
N PRO A 22 14.96 -22.36 -6.64
CA PRO A 22 15.01 -22.61 -8.07
C PRO A 22 13.67 -22.38 -8.76
N PHE A 23 13.72 -21.78 -9.95
CA PHE A 23 12.62 -21.58 -10.89
C PHE A 23 12.96 -22.20 -12.25
N TYR A 24 11.97 -22.83 -12.89
CA TYR A 24 12.11 -23.45 -14.21
C TYR A 24 11.86 -22.38 -15.27
N TYR A 25 12.85 -21.52 -15.50
CA TYR A 25 12.72 -20.44 -16.49
C TYR A 25 13.53 -20.66 -17.77
N PHE A 26 14.26 -21.76 -17.87
CA PHE A 26 15.10 -22.07 -19.01
C PHE A 26 15.15 -23.59 -19.24
N ILE A 27 15.21 -24.01 -20.51
CA ILE A 27 15.28 -25.43 -20.89
C ILE A 27 16.60 -26.08 -20.44
N ASP A 28 17.64 -25.27 -20.21
CA ASP A 28 19.02 -25.73 -19.97
C ASP A 28 19.38 -25.94 -18.49
N GLY A 29 18.45 -25.77 -17.55
CA GLY A 29 18.73 -26.07 -16.14
C GLY A 29 17.85 -25.39 -15.11
N ILE A 30 18.12 -25.74 -13.85
CA ILE A 30 17.42 -25.24 -12.67
C ILE A 30 18.19 -24.03 -12.12
N TYR A 31 17.67 -22.82 -12.35
CA TYR A 31 18.29 -21.58 -11.88
C TYR A 31 17.39 -20.85 -10.89
N SER A 32 17.97 -20.22 -9.87
CA SER A 32 17.22 -19.31 -8.98
C SER A 32 16.98 -17.95 -9.65
N LEU A 33 15.89 -17.26 -9.28
CA LEU A 33 15.61 -15.89 -9.72
C LEU A 33 16.78 -14.93 -9.46
N PHE A 34 17.46 -15.10 -8.33
CA PHE A 34 18.66 -14.35 -7.99
C PHE A 34 19.79 -14.55 -9.01
N GLN A 35 20.09 -15.79 -9.41
CA GLN A 35 21.18 -16.07 -10.35
C GLN A 35 20.91 -15.45 -11.71
N ILE A 36 19.68 -15.58 -12.21
CA ILE A 36 19.26 -14.96 -13.47
C ILE A 36 19.40 -13.45 -13.37
N THR A 37 18.88 -12.85 -12.30
CA THR A 37 18.95 -11.40 -12.09
C THR A 37 20.39 -10.90 -11.99
N LEU A 38 21.26 -11.63 -11.28
CA LEU A 38 22.67 -11.29 -11.15
C LEU A 38 23.41 -11.39 -12.48
N ALA A 39 23.16 -12.44 -13.27
CA ALA A 39 23.75 -12.61 -14.59
C ALA A 39 23.36 -11.45 -15.53
N VAL A 40 22.11 -11.01 -15.48
CA VAL A 40 21.63 -9.86 -16.26
C VAL A 40 22.31 -8.57 -15.80
N LEU A 41 22.34 -8.32 -14.49
CA LEU A 41 22.84 -7.06 -13.94
C LEU A 41 24.36 -6.90 -14.14
N THR A 42 25.11 -8.00 -14.04
CA THR A 42 26.57 -8.01 -14.24
C THR A 42 26.97 -7.89 -15.71
N ASN A 43 26.13 -8.32 -16.65
CA ASN A 43 26.42 -8.27 -18.08
C ASN A 43 25.70 -7.15 -18.83
N PHE A 44 24.88 -6.34 -18.14
CA PHE A 44 24.07 -5.28 -18.75
C PHE A 44 24.89 -4.28 -19.59
N THR A 45 26.14 -4.03 -19.22
CA THR A 45 27.05 -3.13 -19.95
C THR A 45 27.66 -3.76 -21.21
N ASN A 46 27.67 -5.10 -21.32
CA ASN A 46 28.28 -5.84 -22.41
C ASN A 46 27.24 -6.25 -23.46
N ASN A 47 27.09 -5.43 -24.51
CA ASN A 47 26.11 -5.65 -25.58
C ASN A 47 26.24 -7.01 -26.28
N SER A 48 27.47 -7.50 -26.49
CA SER A 48 27.70 -8.80 -27.14
C SER A 48 27.19 -9.96 -26.30
N VAL A 49 27.50 -9.98 -25.00
CA VAL A 49 27.06 -11.02 -24.07
C VAL A 49 25.54 -10.99 -23.89
N MET A 50 24.95 -9.80 -23.79
CA MET A 50 23.49 -9.65 -23.70
C MET A 50 22.78 -10.12 -24.97
N GLN A 51 23.32 -9.85 -26.16
CA GLN A 51 22.74 -10.37 -27.40
C GLN A 51 22.74 -11.90 -27.42
N THR A 52 23.85 -12.55 -27.04
CA THR A 52 23.92 -14.02 -26.96
C THR A 52 22.91 -14.56 -25.94
N PHE A 53 22.81 -13.94 -24.77
CA PHE A 53 21.87 -14.35 -23.73
C PHE A 53 20.40 -14.19 -24.16
N LEU A 54 20.06 -13.09 -24.82
CA LEU A 54 18.72 -12.84 -25.35
C LEU A 54 18.31 -13.88 -26.40
N LEU A 55 19.23 -14.24 -27.29
CA LEU A 55 19.00 -15.27 -28.31
C LEU A 55 18.76 -16.66 -27.72
N GLN A 56 19.32 -16.97 -26.53
CA GLN A 56 19.02 -18.21 -25.81
C GLN A 56 17.59 -18.23 -25.27
N VAL A 57 17.03 -17.06 -24.93
CA VAL A 57 15.67 -16.95 -24.39
C VAL A 57 14.61 -17.01 -25.50
N ASN A 58 14.78 -16.24 -26.56
CA ASN A 58 13.84 -16.17 -27.67
C ASN A 58 14.56 -15.65 -28.93
N PRO A 59 14.30 -16.22 -30.13
CA PRO A 59 14.83 -15.68 -31.38
C PRO A 59 14.41 -14.21 -31.64
N SER A 60 13.33 -13.74 -31.02
CA SER A 60 12.96 -12.32 -31.04
C SER A 60 13.63 -11.55 -29.89
N TYR A 61 14.60 -10.70 -30.24
CA TYR A 61 15.31 -9.84 -29.27
C TYR A 61 14.39 -9.00 -28.39
N GLY A 62 13.33 -8.42 -28.97
CA GLY A 62 12.39 -7.58 -28.22
C GLY A 62 11.59 -8.36 -27.18
N MET A 63 11.10 -9.54 -27.53
CA MET A 63 10.39 -10.42 -26.59
C MET A 63 11.34 -10.99 -25.53
N ALA A 64 12.55 -11.39 -25.90
CA ALA A 64 13.56 -11.86 -24.97
C ALA A 64 13.87 -10.79 -23.91
N ALA A 65 14.11 -9.55 -24.34
CA ALA A 65 14.44 -8.45 -23.44
C ALA A 65 13.27 -8.12 -22.49
N MET A 66 12.04 -8.16 -23.00
CA MET A 66 10.83 -7.97 -22.19
C MET A 66 10.69 -9.06 -21.12
N ILE A 67 10.80 -10.34 -21.50
CA ILE A 67 10.70 -11.46 -20.56
C ILE A 67 11.74 -11.31 -19.46
N LEU A 68 12.97 -11.01 -19.84
CA LEU A 68 14.09 -10.85 -18.91
C LEU A 68 13.89 -9.67 -17.96
N ALA A 69 13.42 -8.54 -18.47
CA ALA A 69 13.07 -7.38 -17.66
C ALA A 69 11.95 -7.69 -16.66
N LEU A 70 10.93 -8.45 -17.07
CA LEU A 70 9.84 -8.87 -16.16
C LEU A 70 10.36 -9.82 -15.07
N ILE A 71 11.29 -10.73 -15.38
CA ILE A 71 11.91 -11.61 -14.39
C ILE A 71 12.68 -10.79 -13.35
N VAL A 72 13.52 -9.84 -13.81
CA VAL A 72 14.29 -8.94 -12.93
C VAL A 72 13.36 -8.07 -12.08
N ALA A 73 12.33 -7.48 -12.70
CA ALA A 73 11.34 -6.67 -11.98
C ALA A 73 10.57 -7.50 -10.95
N GLY A 74 10.17 -8.72 -11.30
CA GLY A 74 9.53 -9.67 -10.41
C GLY A 74 10.40 -10.01 -9.20
N PHE A 75 11.69 -10.29 -9.40
CA PHE A 75 12.64 -10.54 -8.32
C PHE A 75 12.78 -9.32 -7.38
N MET A 76 12.87 -8.11 -7.93
CA MET A 76 12.96 -6.89 -7.13
C MET A 76 11.68 -6.65 -6.33
N LEU A 77 10.50 -6.83 -6.94
CA LEU A 77 9.21 -6.69 -6.25
C LEU A 77 9.03 -7.74 -5.15
N LEU A 78 9.48 -8.97 -5.35
CA LEU A 78 9.47 -10.01 -4.33
C LEU A 78 10.41 -9.68 -3.17
N SER A 79 11.64 -9.25 -3.48
CA SER A 79 12.65 -8.94 -2.47
C SER A 79 12.24 -7.73 -1.64
N ILE A 80 11.86 -6.62 -2.31
CA ILE A 80 11.35 -5.41 -1.66
C ILE A 80 10.06 -5.72 -0.92
N GLY A 81 9.16 -6.50 -1.53
CA GLY A 81 7.88 -6.86 -0.94
C GLY A 81 8.01 -7.70 0.33
N GLY A 82 8.92 -8.69 0.32
CA GLY A 82 9.25 -9.48 1.49
C GLY A 82 9.92 -8.65 2.58
N LEU A 83 10.84 -7.75 2.21
CA LEU A 83 11.51 -6.86 3.14
C LEU A 83 10.51 -5.90 3.83
N ILE A 84 9.60 -5.30 3.05
CA ILE A 84 8.51 -4.46 3.57
C ILE A 84 7.61 -5.27 4.50
N ALA A 85 7.27 -6.51 4.15
CA ALA A 85 6.44 -7.37 5.00
C ALA A 85 7.08 -7.72 6.34
N ILE A 86 8.43 -7.77 6.41
CA ILE A 86 9.20 -8.03 7.63
C ILE A 86 9.34 -6.77 8.49
N PHE A 87 9.68 -5.62 7.90
CA PHE A 87 10.00 -4.40 8.66
C PHE A 87 8.77 -3.53 8.99
N ARG A 88 7.69 -3.61 8.21
CA ARG A 88 6.58 -2.67 8.38
C ARG A 88 5.66 -3.08 9.53
N LYS A 89 5.45 -2.15 10.46
CA LYS A 89 4.59 -2.33 11.66
C LYS A 89 3.10 -2.45 11.31
N ALA A 90 2.69 -2.00 10.13
CA ALA A 90 1.37 -2.19 9.54
C ALA A 90 1.45 -3.40 8.59
N GLY A 91 0.81 -4.50 8.98
CA GLY A 91 0.94 -5.80 8.31
C GLY A 91 0.58 -5.76 6.82
N GLY A 92 1.18 -6.68 6.07
CA GLY A 92 0.92 -6.91 4.65
C GLY A 92 1.78 -6.09 3.68
N SER A 93 2.13 -6.73 2.57
CA SER A 93 2.86 -6.13 1.45
C SER A 93 2.20 -6.53 0.13
N ILE A 94 1.79 -5.53 -0.66
CA ILE A 94 1.15 -5.76 -1.97
C ILE A 94 2.17 -6.05 -3.07
N ALA A 95 3.44 -5.70 -2.84
CA ALA A 95 4.52 -5.92 -3.79
C ALA A 95 4.84 -7.41 -3.99
N GLY A 96 4.65 -8.25 -2.97
CA GLY A 96 4.84 -9.70 -3.09
C GLY A 96 3.87 -10.35 -4.11
N PRO A 97 2.55 -10.20 -3.92
CA PRO A 97 1.55 -10.65 -4.90
C PRO A 97 1.76 -10.03 -6.30
N ALA A 98 2.08 -8.73 -6.38
CA ALA A 98 2.38 -8.08 -7.65
C ALA A 98 3.59 -8.73 -8.36
N GLY A 99 4.67 -9.02 -7.61
CA GLY A 99 5.84 -9.73 -8.11
C GLY A 99 5.49 -11.13 -8.63
N MET A 100 4.65 -11.88 -7.92
CA MET A 100 4.20 -13.21 -8.38
C MET A 100 3.36 -13.14 -9.65
N ILE A 101 2.51 -12.13 -9.80
CA ILE A 101 1.73 -11.93 -11.05
C ILE A 101 2.69 -11.63 -12.21
N VAL A 102 3.64 -10.72 -12.01
CA VAL A 102 4.66 -10.38 -13.01
C VAL A 102 5.47 -11.62 -13.43
N LEU A 103 5.90 -12.43 -12.46
CA LEU A 103 6.58 -13.69 -12.73
C LEU A 103 5.69 -14.78 -13.33
N THR A 104 4.39 -14.72 -13.15
CA THR A 104 3.48 -15.64 -13.84
C THR A 104 3.35 -15.24 -15.32
N LEU A 105 3.24 -13.92 -15.59
CA LEU A 105 3.17 -13.37 -16.94
C LEU A 105 4.45 -13.62 -17.73
N ALA A 106 5.62 -13.42 -17.13
CA ALA A 106 6.90 -13.69 -17.79
C ALA A 106 7.02 -15.17 -18.22
N GLY A 107 6.48 -16.10 -17.43
CA GLY A 107 6.58 -17.54 -17.69
C GLY A 107 5.61 -17.96 -18.78
N PHE A 108 4.43 -17.35 -18.78
CA PHE A 108 3.47 -17.49 -19.85
C PHE A 108 4.02 -17.00 -21.21
N LEU A 109 4.68 -15.83 -21.22
CA LEU A 109 5.31 -15.28 -22.42
C LEU A 109 6.48 -16.13 -22.91
N TYR A 110 7.19 -16.81 -22.00
CA TYR A 110 8.31 -17.68 -22.35
C TYR A 110 7.86 -19.03 -22.92
N PHE A 111 7.00 -19.78 -22.22
CA PHE A 111 6.61 -21.12 -22.66
C PHE A 111 5.56 -21.14 -23.78
N LYS A 112 4.93 -19.99 -24.10
CA LYS A 112 3.84 -19.80 -25.10
C LYS A 112 2.61 -20.70 -24.92
N ASN A 113 2.70 -21.71 -24.04
CA ASN A 113 1.69 -22.70 -23.72
C ASN A 113 1.56 -22.77 -22.19
N LEU A 114 0.32 -22.88 -21.70
CA LEU A 114 -0.05 -22.76 -20.29
C LEU A 114 0.27 -24.03 -19.49
N SER A 115 1.52 -24.48 -19.52
CA SER A 115 1.98 -25.63 -18.74
C SER A 115 2.27 -25.20 -17.30
N ILE A 116 1.23 -24.76 -16.57
CA ILE A 116 1.30 -24.30 -15.17
C ILE A 116 1.85 -25.41 -14.24
N GLY A 117 1.75 -26.67 -14.65
CA GLY A 117 2.30 -27.83 -13.93
C GLY A 117 3.83 -27.96 -13.96
N LEU A 118 4.54 -27.12 -14.70
CA LEU A 118 6.01 -27.16 -14.82
C LEU A 118 6.71 -26.02 -14.05
N LEU A 119 6.01 -25.33 -13.16
CA LEU A 119 6.64 -24.28 -12.36
C LEU A 119 7.27 -24.90 -11.10
N SER A 120 8.54 -24.59 -10.85
CA SER A 120 9.33 -25.18 -9.76
C SER A 120 8.77 -24.86 -8.38
N ILE A 121 9.31 -25.54 -7.36
CA ILE A 121 9.02 -25.32 -5.95
C ILE A 121 9.14 -23.84 -5.52
N GLY A 122 10.06 -23.07 -6.14
CA GLY A 122 10.16 -21.63 -5.92
C GLY A 122 8.88 -20.87 -6.26
N PHE A 123 8.18 -21.22 -7.33
CA PHE A 123 6.94 -20.55 -7.73
C PHE A 123 5.79 -20.81 -6.74
N TYR A 124 5.60 -22.07 -6.34
CA TYR A 124 4.53 -22.40 -5.40
C TYR A 124 4.77 -21.80 -4.01
N THR A 125 6.01 -21.87 -3.52
CA THR A 125 6.40 -21.20 -2.26
C THR A 125 6.23 -19.70 -2.33
N GLY A 126 6.49 -19.08 -3.49
CA GLY A 126 6.24 -17.65 -3.71
C GLY A 126 4.77 -17.28 -3.63
N TRP A 127 3.87 -18.08 -4.21
CA TRP A 127 2.42 -17.86 -4.10
C TRP A 127 1.92 -18.08 -2.68
N LEU A 128 2.45 -19.08 -1.96
CA LEU A 128 2.15 -19.29 -0.54
C LEU A 128 2.56 -18.06 0.30
N GLY A 129 3.77 -17.52 0.07
CA GLY A 129 4.23 -16.30 0.72
C GLY A 129 3.36 -15.08 0.36
N ALA A 130 2.95 -14.96 -0.90
CA ALA A 130 2.11 -13.86 -1.38
C ALA A 130 0.71 -13.89 -0.74
N ILE A 131 0.09 -15.06 -0.64
CA ILE A 131 -1.21 -15.26 0.00
C ILE A 131 -1.11 -14.92 1.49
N MET A 132 -0.07 -15.37 2.17
CA MET A 132 0.18 -15.04 3.58
C MET A 132 0.38 -13.53 3.79
N CYS A 133 1.04 -12.83 2.86
CA CYS A 133 1.16 -11.38 2.88
C CYS A 133 -0.19 -10.67 2.73
N ILE A 134 -1.09 -11.15 1.89
CA ILE A 134 -2.46 -10.59 1.75
C ILE A 134 -3.24 -10.81 3.03
N ILE A 135 -3.23 -12.04 3.56
CA ILE A 135 -3.95 -12.41 4.79
C ILE A 135 -3.44 -11.58 5.97
N GLY A 136 -2.13 -11.45 6.13
CA GLY A 136 -1.51 -10.62 7.16
C GLY A 136 -1.91 -9.14 7.04
N GLY A 137 -2.11 -8.64 5.82
CA GLY A 137 -2.58 -7.28 5.56
C GLY A 137 -4.04 -7.04 5.93
N VAL A 138 -4.95 -7.96 5.57
CA VAL A 138 -6.38 -7.81 5.85
C VAL A 138 -6.74 -8.05 7.32
N ILE A 139 -5.98 -8.90 8.03
CA ILE A 139 -6.19 -9.16 9.46
C ILE A 139 -5.46 -8.12 10.33
N SER A 140 -4.51 -7.35 9.78
CA SER A 140 -3.80 -6.32 10.55
C SER A 140 -4.80 -5.27 11.06
N PRO A 141 -5.05 -5.18 12.38
CA PRO A 141 -6.12 -4.37 12.95
C PRO A 141 -5.73 -2.89 13.04
N ASN A 142 -4.95 -2.38 12.09
CA ASN A 142 -4.66 -0.97 11.97
C ASN A 142 -5.61 -0.30 10.97
N LYS A 143 -6.91 -0.56 11.17
CA LYS A 143 -7.93 0.46 10.99
C LYS A 143 -8.17 1.09 12.36
N ASP A 144 -7.15 1.73 12.95
CA ASP A 144 -7.44 2.82 13.88
C ASP A 144 -8.12 3.90 13.02
N LYS A 145 -9.45 3.96 12.99
CA LYS A 145 -10.19 4.71 13.99
C LYS A 145 -9.43 6.00 14.31
N THR A 146 -9.56 6.99 13.45
CA THR A 146 -9.75 8.37 13.89
C THR A 146 -10.97 8.41 14.84
N LYS A 147 -10.84 7.83 16.04
CA LYS A 147 -11.56 8.34 17.20
C LYS A 147 -10.89 9.66 17.49
N ILE A 148 -11.44 10.72 16.91
CA ILE A 148 -11.17 12.05 17.38
C ILE A 148 -11.73 12.09 18.81
N ASN A 149 -10.89 11.83 19.82
CA ASN A 149 -11.28 12.07 21.20
C ASN A 149 -11.11 13.56 21.49
N VAL A 150 -12.08 14.37 21.07
CA VAL A 150 -12.16 15.73 21.60
C VAL A 150 -12.74 15.65 23.01
N SER A 151 -11.91 15.32 23.99
CA SER A 151 -12.16 15.70 25.37
C SER A 151 -11.38 17.00 25.61
N VAL A 152 -12.00 18.14 25.30
CA VAL A 152 -11.51 19.45 25.74
C VAL A 152 -12.57 20.08 26.63
N SER A 153 -12.49 19.72 27.91
CA SER A 153 -13.04 20.53 29.00
C SER A 153 -12.01 21.61 29.33
N GLN A 154 -12.35 22.86 29.03
CA GLN A 154 -11.89 24.10 29.67
C GLN A 154 -10.40 24.52 29.59
N GLN A 155 -10.21 25.63 28.84
CA GLN A 155 -9.47 26.86 29.20
C GLN A 155 -7.94 26.82 29.42
N GLN A 156 -7.19 27.45 28.48
CA GLN A 156 -6.14 28.48 28.67
C GLN A 156 -5.61 28.85 27.25
N ASN A 157 -6.18 29.84 26.56
CA ASN A 157 -5.69 31.24 26.47
C ASN A 157 -4.25 31.41 25.92
N VAL A 158 -4.06 32.53 25.19
CA VAL A 158 -2.81 33.18 24.72
C VAL A 158 -2.43 32.89 23.26
N THR A 159 -3.03 33.55 22.26
CA THR A 159 -2.87 34.95 21.78
C THR A 159 -1.74 35.11 20.76
N THR A 160 -2.18 35.40 19.54
CA THR A 160 -1.51 35.96 18.37
C THR A 160 -0.56 37.13 18.70
N GLY A 161 0.63 37.13 18.09
CA GLY A 161 1.51 38.29 18.08
C GLY A 161 0.86 39.51 17.42
N SER A 162 0.70 40.59 18.20
CA SER A 162 1.16 41.97 17.96
C SER A 162 1.47 42.36 16.50
N SER A 163 1.06 43.50 15.95
CA SER A 163 0.48 44.78 16.44
C SER A 163 0.28 45.68 15.18
N PRO A 164 -0.22 46.94 15.22
CA PRO A 164 -0.64 47.76 16.38
C PRO A 164 -2.02 48.46 16.10
N TYR A 165 -2.83 49.03 17.00
CA TYR A 165 -2.63 50.01 18.07
C TYR A 165 -3.92 50.08 18.97
N THR A 166 -3.72 50.27 20.28
CA THR A 166 -4.41 51.17 21.24
C THR A 166 -5.95 51.22 21.39
N VAL A 167 -6.42 50.74 22.57
CA VAL A 167 -7.42 51.27 23.56
C VAL A 167 -8.66 51.98 22.99
N THR A 168 -9.90 51.56 23.31
CA THR A 168 -10.69 52.03 24.48
C THR A 168 -11.99 51.20 24.62
N SER A 169 -12.26 50.63 25.81
CA SER A 169 -13.60 50.27 26.32
C SER A 169 -14.17 51.51 27.04
N PRO A 170 -15.49 51.75 27.25
CA PRO A 170 -16.60 50.79 27.36
C PRO A 170 -18.00 51.24 26.83
N GLU A 171 -18.88 50.31 26.45
CA GLU A 171 -20.36 50.44 26.62
C GLU A 171 -21.04 49.11 26.27
N ASN A 172 -21.50 48.32 27.24
CA ASN A 172 -22.83 48.32 27.88
C ASN A 172 -23.85 47.41 27.15
N ILE A 173 -24.01 46.21 27.73
CA ILE A 173 -25.25 45.45 28.01
C ILE A 173 -26.35 45.47 26.92
N GLN A 174 -26.77 44.30 26.44
CA GLN A 174 -28.15 43.80 26.62
C GLN A 174 -28.28 42.31 26.27
N GLN A 175 -28.75 41.60 27.30
CA GLN A 175 -29.10 40.21 27.44
C GLN A 175 -30.34 39.89 26.58
N ASN A 176 -30.20 39.14 25.49
CA ASN A 176 -31.35 38.61 24.76
C ASN A 176 -31.53 37.11 25.11
N LYS A 177 -32.24 36.89 26.21
CA LYS A 177 -32.96 35.64 26.49
C LYS A 177 -34.06 35.57 25.44
N ASP A 178 -33.86 34.82 24.36
CA ASP A 178 -34.90 34.12 23.59
C ASP A 178 -34.21 33.53 22.33
N ALA A 179 -33.45 32.46 22.52
CA ALA A 179 -32.86 31.72 21.40
C ALA A 179 -33.62 30.41 21.20
N LYS A 180 -34.11 30.15 19.98
CA LYS A 180 -34.80 28.91 19.63
C LYS A 180 -33.85 27.93 18.98
N PHE A 181 -33.88 26.68 19.43
CA PHE A 181 -33.09 25.61 18.85
C PHE A 181 -33.91 24.87 17.81
N CYS A 182 -33.29 24.59 16.67
CA CYS A 182 -33.94 23.80 15.64
C CYS A 182 -34.10 22.34 16.10
N ASN A 183 -35.34 21.83 16.11
CA ASN A 183 -35.65 20.44 16.41
C ASN A 183 -35.05 19.43 15.41
N LYS A 184 -34.65 19.87 14.20
CA LYS A 184 -34.11 19.00 13.16
C LYS A 184 -32.57 18.93 13.14
N CYS A 185 -31.89 20.06 13.35
CA CYS A 185 -30.42 20.13 13.23
C CYS A 185 -29.70 20.67 14.47
N GLY A 186 -30.44 21.05 15.52
CA GLY A 186 -29.86 21.58 16.76
C GLY A 186 -29.27 22.99 16.66
N HIS A 187 -29.36 23.64 15.49
CA HIS A 187 -28.80 24.98 15.30
C HIS A 187 -29.58 26.02 16.11
N GLN A 188 -28.86 26.92 16.79
CA GLN A 188 -29.43 28.03 17.54
C GLN A 188 -29.79 29.17 16.59
N ASN A 189 -31.06 29.56 16.58
CA ASN A 189 -31.55 30.68 15.78
C ASN A 189 -32.12 31.75 16.72
N LYS A 190 -32.18 32.99 16.22
CA LYS A 190 -32.81 34.10 16.94
C LYS A 190 -34.31 33.85 17.08
N SER A 191 -34.92 34.28 18.19
CA SER A 191 -36.37 34.14 18.48
C SER A 191 -37.29 34.50 17.32
N ASP A 192 -36.90 35.52 16.56
CA ASP A 192 -37.75 36.17 15.56
C ASP A 192 -37.66 35.47 14.18
N THR A 193 -36.96 34.33 14.12
CA THR A 193 -36.81 33.55 12.89
C THR A 193 -37.83 32.42 12.82
N PHE A 194 -38.62 32.40 11.74
CA PHE A 194 -39.61 31.35 11.49
C PHE A 194 -38.99 30.08 10.89
N PHE A 195 -37.78 30.18 10.34
CA PHE A 195 -37.06 29.11 9.66
C PHE A 195 -35.62 29.05 10.15
N CYS A 196 -35.09 27.84 10.23
CA CYS A 196 -33.69 27.63 10.62
C CYS A 196 -32.74 28.08 9.51
N ALA A 197 -31.80 28.97 9.84
CA ALA A 197 -30.79 29.48 8.90
C ALA A 197 -29.85 28.39 8.36
N ASN A 198 -29.71 27.27 9.08
CA ASN A 198 -28.80 26.20 8.72
C ASN A 198 -29.45 25.09 7.87
N CYS A 199 -30.72 24.76 8.12
CA CYS A 199 -31.36 23.61 7.46
C CYS A 199 -32.72 23.91 6.79
N GLY A 200 -33.20 25.16 6.87
CA GLY A 200 -34.46 25.59 6.26
C GLY A 200 -35.72 25.03 6.94
N ASN A 201 -35.60 24.25 8.02
CA ASN A 201 -36.75 23.68 8.71
C ASN A 201 -37.55 24.77 9.45
N LYS A 202 -38.88 24.67 9.44
CA LYS A 202 -39.76 25.59 10.18
C LYS A 202 -39.52 25.42 11.68
N LEU A 203 -39.22 26.53 12.36
CA LEU A 203 -39.10 26.56 13.81
C LEU A 203 -40.51 26.65 14.39
N GLN A 204 -40.94 25.59 15.08
CA GLN A 204 -42.21 25.59 15.79
C GLN A 204 -42.08 26.51 17.01
N LEU A 205 -43.10 27.35 17.24
CA LEU A 205 -43.06 28.40 18.25
C LEU A 205 -42.90 27.84 19.67
#